data_AF-A0A2V9NXL1-F1
#
_entry.id   AF-A0A2V9NXL1-F1
#
_cell.length_a   1.000
_cell.length_b   1.000
_cell.length_c   1.000
_cell.angle_alpha   90.00
_cell.angle_beta   90.00
_cell.angle_gamma   90.00
#
_symmetry.space_group_name_H-M   'P 1'
#
loop_
_entity.id
_entity.type
_entity.pdbx_description
1 polymer ?
#
loop_
_entity_poly.entity_id
_entity_poly.type
_entity_poly.pdbx_seq_one_letter_code
_entity_poly.pdbx_strand_id
1 'polypeptide(L)'
;MTTCANTKLAEIRIAGKTLYVPSAEICGRIVVVTDKWIRTAQVRDEDVLEGVIVEDPDAFITELRESKLKADVFTFTQRPPETAPKYNYHWELDNWAAIPTTSFKEWWETLPQEARKNVRRSAKRGLVVKVVPFDDDFVKGVFRIYNHTAVKDGRLFWHFGKSFETVKRELATYVDRSEYIGAYWNEELIGFIKMVYVDQLATLMHIISMNEHYDKRPMNALIAKAAELCEEKAISHLIYGKFIYGNKRRSSLVEFKRRNGFEQVNFPRYYIPLTLRGKIFVRLRLYRDLNALIPEPILQPLLNL
;
A
#
# COMPACT_ATOMS: atom_id res chain seq x y z
N MET A 1 -1.37 0.80 -37.72
CA MET A 1 -0.16 1.64 -37.57
C MET A 1 0.29 1.50 -36.13
N THR A 2 1.23 0.59 -35.88
CA THR A 2 1.72 0.25 -34.54
C THR A 2 2.69 1.35 -34.11
N THR A 3 2.24 2.25 -33.23
CA THR A 3 3.13 3.20 -32.56
C THR A 3 4.10 2.40 -31.69
N CYS A 4 5.31 2.14 -32.18
CA CYS A 4 6.38 1.59 -31.37
C CYS A 4 6.62 2.53 -30.18
N ALA A 5 6.22 2.11 -28.98
CA ALA A 5 6.43 2.88 -27.76
C ALA A 5 7.95 3.14 -27.58
N ASN A 6 8.35 4.40 -27.71
CA ASN A 6 9.70 4.82 -27.35
C ASN A 6 9.83 4.72 -25.82
N THR A 7 10.90 4.07 -25.35
CA THR A 7 11.22 3.97 -23.93
C THR A 7 11.34 5.37 -23.33
N LYS A 8 10.45 5.69 -22.39
CA LYS A 8 10.46 6.94 -21.61
C LYS A 8 10.97 6.65 -20.21
N LEU A 9 11.31 7.71 -19.45
CA LEU A 9 11.52 7.57 -18.02
C LEU A 9 10.23 7.94 -17.30
N ALA A 10 9.80 7.09 -16.36
CA ALA A 10 8.72 7.38 -15.43
C ALA A 10 9.29 7.65 -14.05
N GLU A 11 8.74 8.67 -13.38
CA GLU A 11 8.97 8.88 -11.95
C GLU A 11 8.27 7.76 -11.16
N ILE A 12 9.02 7.11 -10.27
CA ILE A 12 8.50 6.23 -9.23
C ILE A 12 9.08 6.66 -7.88
N ARG A 13 8.42 6.29 -6.78
CA ARG A 13 8.89 6.59 -5.43
C ARG A 13 9.05 5.31 -4.61
N ILE A 14 10.25 5.07 -4.10
CA ILE A 14 10.55 3.92 -3.25
C ILE A 14 11.17 4.43 -1.95
N ALA A 15 10.55 4.10 -0.82
CA ALA A 15 11.01 4.51 0.52
C ALA A 15 11.39 6.00 0.58
N GLY A 16 10.48 6.86 0.09
CA GLY A 16 10.63 8.31 0.08
C GLY A 16 11.64 8.87 -0.92
N LYS A 17 12.34 8.05 -1.70
CA LYS A 17 13.28 8.47 -2.75
C LYS A 17 12.59 8.48 -4.11
N THR A 18 12.79 9.58 -4.84
CA THR A 18 12.33 9.70 -6.24
C THR A 18 13.34 9.03 -7.15
N LEU A 19 12.87 8.11 -7.99
CA LEU A 19 13.67 7.39 -8.97
C LEU A 19 13.03 7.55 -10.35
N TYR A 20 13.87 7.63 -11.37
CA TYR A 20 13.43 7.63 -12.76
C TYR A 20 13.81 6.30 -13.38
N VAL A 21 12.81 5.53 -13.80
CA VAL A 21 12.99 4.18 -14.32
C VAL A 21 12.50 4.07 -15.76
N PRO A 22 13.07 3.15 -16.56
CA PRO A 22 12.56 2.87 -17.89
C PRO A 22 11.08 2.51 -17.85
N SER A 23 10.33 3.03 -18.80
CA SER A 23 8.89 2.85 -18.90
C SER A 23 8.41 2.83 -20.36
N ALA A 24 7.28 2.19 -20.58
CA ALA A 24 6.52 2.22 -21.83
C ALA A 24 5.03 2.12 -21.52
N GLU A 25 4.21 2.62 -22.44
CA GLU A 25 2.78 2.37 -22.43
C GLU A 25 2.53 1.05 -23.16
N ILE A 26 1.82 0.13 -22.49
CA ILE A 26 1.50 -1.22 -22.97
C ILE A 26 0.02 -1.45 -22.69
N CYS A 27 -0.80 -1.71 -23.71
CA CYS A 27 -2.25 -1.88 -23.58
C CYS A 27 -2.92 -0.79 -22.72
N GLY A 28 -2.53 0.49 -22.89
CA GLY A 28 -3.06 1.62 -22.11
C GLY A 28 -2.60 1.70 -20.65
N ARG A 29 -1.65 0.86 -20.23
CA ARG A 29 -1.04 0.90 -18.90
C ARG A 29 0.41 1.37 -18.99
N ILE A 30 0.84 2.22 -18.05
CA ILE A 30 2.25 2.59 -17.93
C ILE A 30 2.97 1.45 -17.20
N VAL A 31 3.84 0.74 -17.90
CA VAL A 31 4.70 -0.30 -17.36
C VAL A 31 6.06 0.30 -17.05
N VAL A 32 6.58 0.01 -15.87
CA VAL A 32 7.92 0.42 -15.42
C VAL A 32 8.78 -0.81 -15.20
N VAL A 33 10.09 -0.67 -15.41
CA VAL A 33 11.07 -1.72 -15.12
C VAL A 33 11.89 -1.34 -13.90
N THR A 34 11.77 -2.15 -12.85
CA THR A 34 12.59 -2.03 -11.64
C THR A 34 13.71 -3.05 -11.62
N ASP A 35 14.63 -2.87 -10.67
CA ASP A 35 15.75 -3.75 -10.36
C ASP A 35 16.87 -3.82 -11.42
N LYS A 36 18.10 -3.65 -10.94
CA LYS A 36 19.29 -3.69 -11.80
C LYS A 36 19.74 -5.12 -12.10
N TRP A 37 19.47 -6.06 -11.20
CA TRP A 37 19.91 -7.44 -11.37
C TRP A 37 18.95 -8.21 -12.26
N ILE A 38 17.68 -8.34 -11.91
CA ILE A 38 16.65 -8.98 -12.73
C ILE A 38 15.61 -7.93 -13.08
N ARG A 39 15.55 -7.52 -14.35
CA ARG A 39 14.67 -6.43 -14.78
C ARG A 39 13.22 -6.88 -14.65
N THR A 40 12.49 -6.33 -13.71
CA THR A 40 11.10 -6.72 -13.44
C THR A 40 10.18 -5.63 -13.95
N ALA A 41 9.40 -5.96 -14.98
CA ALA A 41 8.31 -5.13 -15.46
C ALA A 41 7.11 -5.25 -14.52
N GLN A 42 6.52 -4.12 -14.15
CA GLN A 42 5.30 -4.04 -13.36
C GLN A 42 4.47 -2.82 -13.80
N VAL A 43 3.16 -2.88 -13.60
CA VAL A 43 2.30 -1.72 -13.85
C VAL A 43 2.57 -0.65 -12.79
N ARG A 44 2.75 0.60 -13.23
CA ARG A 44 3.01 1.72 -12.32
C ARG A 44 1.79 1.95 -11.42
N ASP A 45 2.06 2.11 -10.12
CA ASP A 45 1.05 2.38 -9.10
C ASP A 45 -0.10 1.36 -9.09
N GLU A 46 0.24 0.08 -9.36
CA GLU A 46 -0.70 -1.05 -9.45
C GLU A 46 -1.70 -1.12 -8.28
N ASP A 47 -1.27 -0.82 -7.05
CA ASP A 47 -2.12 -0.89 -5.85
C ASP A 47 -3.26 0.16 -5.83
N VAL A 48 -3.15 1.21 -6.63
CA VAL A 48 -4.14 2.31 -6.69
C VAL A 48 -4.67 2.58 -8.09
N LEU A 49 -4.42 1.68 -9.03
CA LEU A 49 -4.91 1.78 -10.41
C LEU A 49 -6.37 1.32 -10.51
N GLU A 50 -7.24 2.07 -11.18
CA GLU A 50 -8.65 1.67 -11.38
C GLU A 50 -8.80 0.62 -12.51
N GLY A 51 -9.85 -0.19 -12.39
CA GLY A 51 -10.17 -1.27 -13.31
C GLY A 51 -9.24 -2.49 -13.23
N VAL A 52 -9.38 -3.38 -14.20
CA VAL A 52 -8.59 -4.62 -14.28
C VAL A 52 -7.14 -4.28 -14.66
N ILE A 53 -6.18 -4.75 -13.86
CA ILE A 53 -4.75 -4.43 -14.06
C ILE A 53 -4.28 -4.88 -15.45
N VAL A 54 -4.57 -6.14 -15.81
CA VAL A 54 -4.28 -6.75 -17.10
C VAL A 54 -5.50 -7.56 -17.54
N GLU A 55 -6.21 -7.07 -18.55
CA GLU A 55 -7.42 -7.70 -19.10
C GLU A 55 -7.10 -8.93 -19.94
N ASP A 56 -6.16 -8.82 -20.87
CA ASP A 56 -5.67 -9.90 -21.73
C ASP A 56 -4.16 -10.05 -21.53
N PRO A 57 -3.70 -10.99 -20.69
CA PRO A 57 -2.28 -11.21 -20.46
C PRO A 57 -1.50 -11.61 -21.71
N ASP A 58 -2.09 -12.37 -22.63
CA ASP A 58 -1.37 -12.83 -23.83
C ASP A 58 -1.09 -11.65 -24.77
N ALA A 59 -2.10 -10.79 -25.00
CA ALA A 59 -1.92 -9.55 -25.75
C ALA A 59 -0.92 -8.61 -25.07
N PHE A 60 -1.03 -8.44 -23.74
CA PHE A 60 -0.14 -7.60 -22.96
C PHE A 60 1.32 -8.06 -23.04
N ILE A 61 1.57 -9.36 -22.91
CA ILE A 61 2.91 -9.95 -23.02
C ILE A 61 3.46 -9.76 -24.44
N THR A 62 2.61 -9.91 -25.46
CA THR A 62 3.00 -9.73 -26.86
C THR A 62 3.46 -8.29 -27.11
N GLU A 63 2.65 -7.31 -26.74
CA GLU A 63 3.00 -5.89 -26.90
C GLU A 63 4.23 -5.51 -26.05
N LEU A 64 4.35 -6.03 -24.83
CA LEU A 64 5.52 -5.82 -23.98
C LEU A 64 6.80 -6.37 -24.63
N ARG A 65 6.76 -7.53 -25.28
CA ARG A 65 7.90 -8.12 -25.99
C ARG A 65 8.29 -7.35 -27.25
N GLU A 66 7.31 -6.78 -27.94
CA GLU A 66 7.52 -5.94 -29.13
C GLU A 66 8.02 -4.54 -28.77
N SER A 67 7.76 -4.10 -27.53
CA SER A 67 8.23 -2.81 -27.03
C SER A 67 9.75 -2.75 -26.88
N LYS A 68 10.30 -1.53 -26.84
CA LYS A 68 11.72 -1.30 -26.53
C LYS A 68 12.03 -1.43 -25.03
N LEU A 69 11.03 -1.72 -24.19
CA LEU A 69 11.18 -1.84 -22.75
C LEU A 69 11.75 -3.21 -22.38
N LYS A 70 13.06 -3.25 -22.12
CA LYS A 70 13.74 -4.51 -21.80
C LYS A 70 13.42 -4.98 -20.39
N ALA A 71 12.73 -6.10 -20.27
CA ALA A 71 12.43 -6.78 -19.00
C ALA A 71 12.74 -8.28 -19.07
N ASP A 72 13.11 -8.86 -17.93
CA ASP A 72 13.37 -10.29 -17.78
C ASP A 72 12.14 -11.04 -17.25
N VAL A 73 11.33 -10.38 -16.41
CA VAL A 73 10.08 -10.89 -15.84
C VAL A 73 9.03 -9.79 -15.89
N PHE A 74 7.78 -10.16 -16.15
CA PHE A 74 6.60 -9.31 -15.94
C PHE A 74 5.79 -9.85 -14.76
N THR A 75 5.31 -8.97 -13.88
CA THR A 75 4.43 -9.36 -12.78
C THR A 75 3.22 -8.43 -12.70
N PHE A 76 2.09 -9.01 -12.36
CA PHE A 76 0.85 -8.28 -12.09
C PHE A 76 -0.02 -9.05 -11.10
N THR A 77 -0.94 -8.35 -10.45
CA THR A 77 -1.92 -8.93 -9.54
C THR A 77 -3.26 -9.14 -10.22
N GLN A 78 -3.92 -10.24 -9.88
CA GLN A 78 -5.36 -10.39 -10.08
C GLN A 78 -6.03 -9.93 -8.79
N ARG A 79 -6.50 -8.69 -8.82
CA ARG A 79 -7.05 -8.01 -7.65
C ARG A 79 -8.34 -8.68 -7.17
N PRO A 80 -8.58 -8.79 -5.85
CA PRO A 80 -9.91 -9.08 -5.31
C PRO A 80 -10.99 -8.18 -5.94
N PRO A 81 -12.23 -8.69 -6.16
CA PRO A 81 -12.80 -9.89 -5.52
C PRO A 81 -12.42 -11.22 -6.18
N GLU A 82 -11.73 -11.21 -7.32
CA GLU A 82 -11.36 -12.42 -8.04
C GLU A 82 -10.14 -13.09 -7.38
N THR A 83 -10.36 -14.02 -6.47
CA THR A 83 -9.28 -14.66 -5.69
C THR A 83 -8.80 -15.99 -6.27
N ALA A 84 -9.58 -16.62 -7.16
CA ALA A 84 -9.19 -17.86 -7.84
C ALA A 84 -8.36 -17.57 -9.10
N PRO A 85 -7.20 -18.20 -9.30
CA PRO A 85 -6.33 -17.93 -10.45
C PRO A 85 -7.05 -18.22 -11.78
N LYS A 86 -7.12 -17.21 -12.65
CA LYS A 86 -7.75 -17.30 -13.97
C LYS A 86 -6.81 -17.74 -15.09
N TYR A 87 -5.51 -17.43 -14.97
CA TYR A 87 -4.57 -17.58 -16.06
C TYR A 87 -3.60 -18.73 -15.83
N ASN A 88 -3.23 -19.43 -16.90
CA ASN A 88 -2.29 -20.55 -16.86
C ASN A 88 -0.82 -20.08 -16.89
N TYR A 89 -0.46 -19.18 -15.99
CA TYR A 89 0.94 -18.79 -15.75
C TYR A 89 1.36 -19.17 -14.34
N HIS A 90 2.67 -19.13 -14.09
CA HIS A 90 3.18 -19.26 -12.73
C HIS A 90 2.67 -18.10 -11.86
N TRP A 91 2.11 -18.44 -10.70
CA TRP A 91 1.56 -17.48 -9.76
C TRP A 91 1.86 -17.88 -8.32
N GLU A 92 1.77 -16.91 -7.43
CA GLU A 92 1.79 -17.12 -5.98
C GLU A 92 0.71 -16.31 -5.28
N LEU A 93 0.35 -16.71 -4.06
CA LEU A 93 -0.54 -15.92 -3.22
C LEU A 93 0.19 -14.68 -2.73
N ASP A 94 -0.31 -13.51 -3.12
CA ASP A 94 -0.09 -12.27 -2.39
C ASP A 94 -1.25 -12.05 -1.41
N ASN A 95 -1.16 -11.03 -0.57
CA ASN A 95 -2.15 -10.81 0.47
C ASN A 95 -2.38 -9.34 0.80
N TRP A 96 -3.62 -9.03 1.17
CA TRP A 96 -4.04 -7.74 1.71
C TRP A 96 -4.62 -7.88 3.09
N ALA A 97 -4.48 -6.81 3.86
CA ALA A 97 -5.24 -6.54 5.07
C ALA A 97 -6.45 -5.70 4.69
N ALA A 98 -7.64 -6.29 4.75
CA ALA A 98 -8.89 -5.64 4.34
C ALA A 98 -9.91 -5.65 5.49
N ILE A 99 -10.66 -4.55 5.63
CA ILE A 99 -11.88 -4.50 6.43
C ILE A 99 -13.07 -4.51 5.46
N PRO A 100 -14.06 -5.40 5.60
CA PRO A 100 -15.34 -5.23 4.92
C PRO A 100 -16.09 -4.04 5.52
N THR A 101 -16.49 -3.08 4.68
CA THR A 101 -17.10 -1.80 5.10
C THR A 101 -18.55 -1.67 4.62
N THR A 102 -19.21 -2.78 4.31
CA THR A 102 -20.64 -2.81 3.93
C THR A 102 -21.56 -2.41 5.08
N SER A 103 -21.14 -2.66 6.32
CA SER A 103 -21.85 -2.25 7.54
C SER A 103 -20.84 -1.91 8.65
N PHE A 104 -20.75 -0.64 9.04
CA PHE A 104 -19.85 -0.23 10.11
C PHE A 104 -20.26 -0.87 11.43
N LYS A 105 -21.57 -0.99 11.67
CA LYS A 105 -22.10 -1.60 12.88
C LYS A 105 -21.68 -3.07 12.99
N GLU A 106 -21.84 -3.86 11.93
CA GLU A 106 -21.46 -5.27 11.94
C GLU A 106 -19.96 -5.42 12.13
N TRP A 107 -19.14 -4.68 11.36
CA TRP A 107 -17.68 -4.65 11.56
C TRP A 107 -17.31 -4.27 12.99
N TRP A 108 -17.92 -3.22 13.55
CA TRP A 108 -17.64 -2.77 14.90
C TRP A 108 -17.95 -3.85 15.94
N GLU A 109 -19.02 -4.61 15.75
CA GLU A 109 -19.44 -5.69 16.65
C GLU A 109 -18.48 -6.90 16.60
N THR A 110 -17.82 -7.17 15.47
CA THR A 110 -16.78 -8.22 15.38
C THR A 110 -15.48 -7.85 16.09
N LEU A 111 -15.23 -6.56 16.34
CA LEU A 111 -13.99 -6.11 16.97
C LEU A 111 -13.84 -6.62 18.42
N PRO A 112 -12.63 -7.06 18.82
CA PRO A 112 -12.31 -7.36 20.20
C PRO A 112 -12.67 -6.21 21.14
N GLN A 113 -13.08 -6.53 22.36
CA GLN A 113 -13.47 -5.53 23.36
C GLN A 113 -12.36 -4.49 23.60
N GLU A 114 -11.09 -4.91 23.57
CA GLU A 114 -9.93 -4.03 23.72
C GLU A 114 -9.88 -2.95 22.62
N ALA A 115 -10.12 -3.33 21.36
CA ALA A 115 -10.08 -2.42 20.22
C ALA A 115 -11.18 -1.36 20.31
N ARG A 116 -12.43 -1.80 20.58
CA ARG A 116 -13.56 -0.88 20.82
C ARG A 116 -13.30 0.05 22.01
N LYS A 117 -12.67 -0.45 23.08
CA LYS A 117 -12.27 0.35 24.25
C LYS A 117 -11.21 1.39 23.88
N ASN A 118 -10.24 1.06 23.03
CA ASN A 118 -9.21 2.00 22.57
C ASN A 118 -9.83 3.13 21.73
N VAL A 119 -10.75 2.82 20.84
CA VAL A 119 -11.49 3.85 20.07
C VAL A 119 -12.30 4.75 21.01
N ARG A 120 -13.12 4.20 21.92
CA ARG A 120 -13.86 5.03 22.89
C ARG A 120 -12.95 5.84 23.82
N ARG A 121 -11.79 5.27 24.19
CA ARG A 121 -10.78 5.95 25.02
C ARG A 121 -10.21 7.17 24.31
N SER A 122 -10.07 7.14 22.99
CA SER A 122 -9.55 8.29 22.24
C SER A 122 -10.42 9.53 22.43
N ALA A 123 -11.73 9.40 22.23
CA ALA A 123 -12.71 10.47 22.48
C ALA A 123 -12.70 10.93 23.94
N LYS A 124 -12.66 10.00 24.90
CA LYS A 124 -12.55 10.32 26.34
C LYS A 124 -11.26 11.09 26.71
N ARG A 125 -10.21 11.01 25.89
CA ARG A 125 -8.95 11.74 26.05
C ARG A 125 -8.90 13.03 25.24
N GLY A 126 -10.04 13.50 24.74
CA GLY A 126 -10.17 14.74 24.00
C GLY A 126 -9.67 14.66 22.55
N LEU A 127 -9.51 13.45 21.99
CA LEU A 127 -9.19 13.31 20.58
C LEU A 127 -10.43 13.60 19.73
N VAL A 128 -10.27 14.48 18.74
CA VAL A 128 -11.27 14.76 17.71
C VAL A 128 -10.76 14.17 16.39
N VAL A 129 -11.52 13.25 15.80
CA VAL A 129 -11.20 12.67 14.49
C VAL A 129 -12.24 13.13 13.48
N LYS A 130 -11.80 13.69 12.36
CA LYS A 130 -12.69 14.25 11.34
C LYS A 130 -12.08 14.16 9.94
N VAL A 131 -12.94 14.16 8.94
CA VAL A 131 -12.55 14.41 7.55
C VAL A 131 -12.04 15.84 7.44
N VAL A 132 -10.99 16.04 6.67
CA VAL A 132 -10.34 17.35 6.49
C VAL A 132 -10.06 17.62 5.01
N PRO A 133 -10.17 18.88 4.56
CA PRO A 133 -9.77 19.24 3.21
C PRO A 133 -8.26 19.11 3.03
N PHE A 134 -7.83 18.92 1.78
CA PHE A 134 -6.43 19.05 1.42
C PHE A 134 -6.06 20.53 1.25
N ASP A 135 -5.70 21.17 2.37
CA ASP A 135 -5.25 22.57 2.42
C ASP A 135 -3.85 22.72 3.05
N ASP A 136 -3.34 23.94 3.03
CA ASP A 136 -2.00 24.23 3.56
C ASP A 136 -1.88 23.99 5.06
N ASP A 137 -2.96 24.14 5.84
CA ASP A 137 -2.93 23.95 7.28
C ASP A 137 -2.88 22.47 7.64
N PHE A 138 -3.61 21.62 6.92
CA PHE A 138 -3.47 20.18 6.98
C PHE A 138 -2.04 19.74 6.61
N VAL A 139 -1.49 20.26 5.49
CA VAL A 139 -0.13 19.92 5.05
C VAL A 139 0.91 20.38 6.08
N LYS A 140 0.76 21.56 6.72
CA LYS A 140 1.64 22.00 7.80
C LYS A 140 1.59 21.05 8.99
N GLY A 141 0.40 20.56 9.34
CA GLY A 141 0.23 19.53 10.36
C GLY A 141 0.96 18.24 10.00
N VAL A 142 0.78 17.73 8.78
CA VAL A 142 1.47 16.52 8.31
C VAL A 142 2.98 16.71 8.26
N PHE A 143 3.45 17.88 7.83
CA PHE A 143 4.86 18.25 7.82
C PHE A 143 5.47 18.18 9.22
N ARG A 144 4.76 18.67 10.24
CA ARG A 144 5.18 18.53 11.65
C ARG A 144 5.22 17.07 12.09
N ILE A 145 4.21 16.27 11.76
CA ILE A 145 4.18 14.83 12.05
C ILE A 145 5.37 14.11 11.41
N TYR A 146 5.69 14.42 10.15
CA TYR A 146 6.80 13.81 9.43
C TYR A 146 8.17 14.14 10.04
N ASN A 147 8.32 15.35 10.56
CA ASN A 147 9.56 15.83 11.17
C ASN A 147 9.62 15.62 12.70
N HIS A 148 8.64 14.93 13.29
CA HIS A 148 8.59 14.67 14.73
C HIS A 148 9.70 13.70 15.18
N THR A 149 10.01 12.68 14.38
CA THR A 149 11.09 11.73 14.66
C THR A 149 11.81 11.28 13.40
N ALA A 150 13.14 11.21 13.45
CA ALA A 150 13.96 10.65 12.37
C ALA A 150 13.89 9.12 12.29
N VAL A 151 13.48 8.46 13.38
CA VAL A 151 13.36 7.01 13.49
C VAL A 151 11.94 6.63 13.87
N LYS A 152 11.30 5.78 13.08
CA LYS A 152 9.97 5.22 13.34
C LYS A 152 10.04 3.70 13.31
N ASP A 153 9.55 3.07 14.37
CA ASP A 153 9.55 1.61 14.55
C ASP A 153 10.93 0.95 14.31
N GLY A 154 11.99 1.58 14.82
CA GLY A 154 13.37 1.11 14.71
C GLY A 154 14.01 1.30 13.33
N ARG A 155 13.37 2.04 12.42
CA ARG A 155 13.90 2.31 11.06
C ARG A 155 13.96 3.80 10.77
N LEU A 156 14.89 4.20 9.91
CA LEU A 156 14.93 5.57 9.40
C LEU A 156 13.60 5.89 8.72
N PHE A 157 13.00 7.00 9.15
CA PHE A 157 11.72 7.42 8.65
C PHE A 157 11.91 8.25 7.38
N TRP A 158 11.57 7.66 6.23
CA TRP A 158 11.86 8.27 4.93
C TRP A 158 11.14 9.59 4.65
N HIS A 159 10.14 9.97 5.45
CA HIS A 159 9.47 11.27 5.34
C HIS A 159 10.17 12.38 6.14
N PHE A 160 11.07 12.03 7.07
CA PHE A 160 11.81 13.00 7.88
C PHE A 160 12.77 13.85 7.03
N GLY A 161 12.89 15.14 7.37
CA GLY A 161 13.84 16.07 6.76
C GLY A 161 13.45 16.57 5.36
N LYS A 162 12.27 16.21 4.85
CA LYS A 162 11.76 16.74 3.57
C LYS A 162 11.32 18.19 3.71
N SER A 163 11.35 18.94 2.61
CA SER A 163 10.78 20.30 2.58
C SER A 163 9.25 20.28 2.56
N PHE A 164 8.63 21.36 3.03
CA PHE A 164 7.17 21.54 3.01
C PHE A 164 6.60 21.33 1.60
N GLU A 165 7.19 21.95 0.58
CA GLU A 165 6.78 21.79 -0.83
C GLU A 165 6.85 20.34 -1.32
N THR A 166 7.85 19.58 -0.87
CA THR A 166 7.96 18.15 -1.20
C THR A 166 6.85 17.35 -0.53
N VAL A 167 6.56 17.63 0.74
CA VAL A 167 5.45 16.98 1.47
C VAL A 167 4.11 17.32 0.83
N LYS A 168 3.87 18.59 0.47
CA LYS A 168 2.67 19.04 -0.24
C LYS A 168 2.49 18.29 -1.56
N ARG A 169 3.53 18.23 -2.39
CA ARG A 169 3.52 17.51 -3.68
C ARG A 169 3.30 16.00 -3.51
N GLU A 170 3.85 15.39 -2.47
CA GLU A 170 3.64 13.97 -2.16
C GLU A 170 2.23 13.67 -1.69
N LEU A 171 1.66 14.53 -0.85
CA LEU A 171 0.28 14.39 -0.40
C LEU A 171 -0.73 14.71 -1.50
N ALA A 172 -0.36 15.52 -2.49
CA ALA A 172 -1.20 15.91 -3.62
C ALA A 172 -1.39 14.82 -4.72
N THR A 173 -0.77 13.63 -4.59
CA THR A 173 -1.03 12.54 -5.55
C THR A 173 -2.47 12.03 -5.42
N TYR A 174 -3.19 11.86 -6.54
CA TYR A 174 -4.56 11.32 -6.57
C TYR A 174 -5.60 12.12 -5.78
N VAL A 175 -5.43 13.44 -5.65
CA VAL A 175 -6.34 14.31 -4.85
C VAL A 175 -7.80 14.21 -5.29
N ASP A 176 -8.04 14.06 -6.59
CA ASP A 176 -9.36 13.91 -7.21
C ASP A 176 -10.17 12.72 -6.67
N ARG A 177 -9.47 11.72 -6.12
CA ARG A 177 -10.05 10.49 -5.56
C ARG A 177 -9.41 10.12 -4.22
N SER A 178 -8.88 11.10 -3.49
CA SER A 178 -8.32 10.91 -2.16
C SER A 178 -9.21 11.51 -1.09
N GLU A 179 -9.17 10.91 0.08
CA GLU A 179 -9.77 11.45 1.29
C GLU A 179 -8.72 11.55 2.40
N TYR A 180 -8.84 12.61 3.20
CA TYR A 180 -7.94 12.89 4.30
C TYR A 180 -8.71 12.92 5.61
N ILE A 181 -8.21 12.20 6.61
CA ILE A 181 -8.80 12.16 7.95
C ILE A 181 -7.72 12.62 8.92
N GLY A 182 -8.03 13.64 9.73
CA GLY A 182 -7.14 14.16 10.76
C GLY A 182 -7.57 13.74 12.16
N ALA A 183 -6.59 13.42 13.00
CA ALA A 183 -6.74 13.22 14.44
C ALA A 183 -6.12 14.40 15.17
N TYR A 184 -6.98 15.16 15.87
CA TYR A 184 -6.64 16.41 16.54
C TYR A 184 -6.72 16.28 18.05
N TRP A 185 -5.74 16.83 18.75
CA TRP A 185 -5.76 16.98 20.20
C TRP A 185 -5.37 18.41 20.54
N ASN A 186 -6.22 19.12 21.29
CA ASN A 186 -6.07 20.56 21.54
C ASN A 186 -5.83 21.35 20.25
N GLU A 187 -6.66 21.11 19.23
CA GLU A 187 -6.59 21.73 17.89
C GLU A 187 -5.32 21.40 17.08
N GLU A 188 -4.38 20.66 17.65
CA GLU A 188 -3.16 20.23 16.97
C GLU A 188 -3.37 18.89 16.24
N LEU A 189 -3.02 18.83 14.95
CA LEU A 189 -2.97 17.57 14.20
C LEU A 189 -1.83 16.68 14.75
N ILE A 190 -2.18 15.53 15.31
CA ILE A 190 -1.24 14.56 15.91
C ILE A 190 -1.21 13.22 15.18
N GLY A 191 -2.12 13.00 14.23
CA GLY A 191 -2.14 11.86 13.34
C GLY A 191 -3.07 12.06 12.17
N PHE A 192 -2.91 11.30 11.10
CA PHE A 192 -3.73 11.40 9.92
C PHE A 192 -3.80 10.11 9.11
N ILE A 193 -4.82 10.02 8.25
CA ILE A 193 -4.93 9.10 7.13
C ILE A 193 -4.97 9.90 5.83
N LYS A 194 -4.28 9.39 4.81
CA LYS A 194 -4.60 9.62 3.40
C LYS A 194 -5.04 8.28 2.81
N MET A 195 -6.24 8.21 2.25
CA MET A 195 -6.73 7.04 1.53
C MET A 195 -7.13 7.42 0.11
N VAL A 196 -6.99 6.48 -0.82
CA VAL A 196 -7.29 6.64 -2.25
C VAL A 196 -8.39 5.67 -2.61
N TYR A 197 -9.46 6.16 -3.25
CA TYR A 197 -10.52 5.33 -3.79
C TYR A 197 -10.09 4.67 -5.10
N VAL A 198 -10.39 3.38 -5.23
CA VAL A 198 -10.02 2.53 -6.36
C VAL A 198 -11.19 1.59 -6.63
N ASP A 199 -11.99 1.90 -7.64
CA ASP A 199 -13.24 1.20 -7.91
C ASP A 199 -14.11 1.18 -6.62
N GLN A 200 -14.46 -0.01 -6.11
CA GLN A 200 -15.23 -0.19 -4.87
C GLN A 200 -14.36 -0.36 -3.62
N LEU A 201 -13.09 0.04 -3.65
CA LEU A 201 -12.12 -0.11 -2.56
C LEU A 201 -11.59 1.25 -2.11
N ALA A 202 -11.18 1.36 -0.85
CA ALA A 202 -10.36 2.46 -0.35
C ALA A 202 -9.02 1.93 0.12
N THR A 203 -7.91 2.37 -0.48
CA THR A 203 -6.56 1.95 -0.10
C THR A 203 -5.89 3.02 0.76
N LEU A 204 -5.48 2.65 1.98
CA LEU A 204 -4.67 3.51 2.86
C LEU A 204 -3.30 3.73 2.22
N MET A 205 -3.07 4.96 1.75
CA MET A 205 -1.77 5.37 1.24
C MET A 205 -0.86 5.77 2.40
N HIS A 206 -1.37 6.59 3.33
CA HIS A 206 -0.65 6.95 4.56
C HIS A 206 -1.55 6.76 5.78
N ILE A 207 -1.00 6.22 6.86
CA ILE A 207 -1.63 6.22 8.20
C ILE A 207 -0.54 6.39 9.26
N ILE A 208 -0.45 7.60 9.82
CA ILE A 208 0.69 7.97 10.67
C ILE A 208 0.20 8.83 11.84
N SER A 209 0.71 8.54 13.04
CA SER A 209 0.56 9.39 14.22
C SER A 209 1.90 9.60 14.94
N MET A 210 1.96 10.66 15.75
CA MET A 210 3.05 10.93 16.67
C MET A 210 3.06 9.91 17.82
N ASN A 211 4.24 9.44 18.21
CA ASN A 211 4.38 8.40 19.24
C ASN A 211 4.04 8.91 20.65
N GLU A 212 4.30 10.18 20.93
CA GLU A 212 4.02 10.84 22.22
C GLU A 212 2.52 10.86 22.56
N HIS A 213 1.67 10.79 21.53
CA HIS A 213 0.22 10.74 21.67
C HIS A 213 -0.35 9.31 21.57
N TYR A 214 0.50 8.27 21.65
CA TYR A 214 0.07 6.87 21.59
C TYR A 214 -0.97 6.51 22.67
N ASP A 215 -0.88 7.16 23.82
CA ASP A 215 -1.79 7.01 24.94
C ASP A 215 -3.25 7.38 24.55
N LYS A 216 -3.42 8.33 23.63
CA LYS A 216 -4.71 8.81 23.09
C LYS A 216 -5.30 7.91 22.02
N ARG A 217 -4.60 6.85 21.61
CA ARG A 217 -5.06 5.87 20.60
C ARG A 217 -5.47 6.48 19.24
N PRO A 218 -4.69 7.40 18.65
CA PRO A 218 -5.05 8.07 17.40
C PRO A 218 -5.25 7.08 16.24
N MET A 219 -4.38 6.08 16.10
CA MET A 219 -4.47 5.08 15.03
C MET A 219 -5.78 4.29 15.06
N ASN A 220 -6.25 3.88 16.24
CA ASN A 220 -7.51 3.15 16.37
C ASN A 220 -8.70 4.03 15.95
N ALA A 221 -8.70 5.28 16.38
CA ALA A 221 -9.76 6.23 16.08
C ALA A 221 -9.80 6.61 14.58
N LEU A 222 -8.62 6.78 13.97
CA LEU A 222 -8.47 7.01 12.53
C LEU A 222 -9.01 5.84 11.71
N ILE A 223 -8.67 4.58 12.06
CA ILE A 223 -9.20 3.40 11.36
C ILE A 223 -10.72 3.31 11.49
N ALA A 224 -11.26 3.54 12.69
CA ALA A 224 -12.71 3.54 12.89
C ALA A 224 -13.39 4.60 12.02
N LYS A 225 -12.88 5.84 11.99
CA LYS A 225 -13.47 6.88 11.13
C LYS A 225 -13.33 6.56 9.64
N ALA A 226 -12.23 5.93 9.23
CA ALA A 226 -12.05 5.50 7.84
C ALA A 226 -13.06 4.41 7.45
N ALA A 227 -13.31 3.42 8.33
CA ALA A 227 -14.29 2.36 8.09
C ALA A 227 -15.72 2.92 8.03
N GLU A 228 -16.08 3.84 8.94
CA GLU A 228 -17.37 4.54 8.94
C GLU A 228 -17.57 5.31 7.63
N LEU A 229 -16.57 6.08 7.19
CA LEU A 229 -16.65 6.84 5.96
C LEU A 229 -16.73 5.95 4.69
N CYS A 230 -16.13 4.76 4.73
CA CYS A 230 -16.25 3.80 3.64
C CYS A 230 -17.70 3.28 3.51
N GLU A 231 -18.37 2.99 4.62
CA GLU A 231 -19.80 2.64 4.61
C GLU A 231 -20.65 3.79 4.05
N GLU A 232 -20.44 5.02 4.55
CA GLU A 232 -21.17 6.21 4.10
C GLU A 232 -21.08 6.44 2.58
N LYS A 233 -19.95 6.05 1.96
CA LYS A 233 -19.68 6.18 0.53
C LYS A 233 -19.92 4.89 -0.28
N ALA A 234 -20.53 3.87 0.31
CA ALA A 234 -20.79 2.57 -0.32
C ALA A 234 -19.51 1.88 -0.87
N ILE A 235 -18.38 2.11 -0.21
CA ILE A 235 -17.12 1.41 -0.47
C ILE A 235 -17.19 0.03 0.18
N SER A 236 -16.81 -1.00 -0.57
CA SER A 236 -16.93 -2.38 -0.12
C SER A 236 -15.87 -2.76 0.91
N HIS A 237 -14.63 -2.28 0.75
CA HIS A 237 -13.52 -2.62 1.63
C HIS A 237 -12.54 -1.48 1.83
N LEU A 238 -12.00 -1.39 3.04
CA LEU A 238 -10.85 -0.57 3.39
C LEU A 238 -9.57 -1.43 3.43
N ILE A 239 -8.60 -1.11 2.58
CA ILE A 239 -7.35 -1.85 2.41
C ILE A 239 -6.20 -1.12 3.13
N TYR A 240 -5.54 -1.77 4.08
CA TYR A 240 -4.38 -1.20 4.77
C TYR A 240 -3.08 -1.32 3.95
N GLY A 241 -3.02 -2.27 3.03
CA GLY A 241 -1.81 -2.78 2.38
C GLY A 241 -1.62 -4.26 2.67
N LYS A 242 -0.40 -4.80 2.62
CA LYS A 242 -0.17 -6.24 2.86
C LYS A 242 -0.54 -6.65 4.27
N PHE A 243 -1.16 -7.82 4.48
CA PHE A 243 -1.40 -8.36 5.82
C PHE A 243 -0.07 -8.83 6.45
N ILE A 244 0.65 -9.70 5.73
CA ILE A 244 1.94 -10.28 6.09
C ILE A 244 3.01 -9.71 5.14
N TYR A 245 4.11 -9.22 5.72
CA TYR A 245 5.30 -8.80 4.98
C TYR A 245 6.38 -9.88 5.09
N GLY A 246 6.77 -10.49 3.96
CA GLY A 246 7.73 -11.60 3.93
C GLY A 246 7.28 -12.77 4.82
N ASN A 247 8.18 -13.29 5.66
CA ASN A 247 7.88 -14.37 6.61
C ASN A 247 7.43 -13.87 8.00
N LYS A 248 7.18 -12.56 8.19
CA LYS A 248 6.87 -11.97 9.50
C LYS A 248 5.42 -12.19 9.94
N ARG A 249 5.06 -13.45 10.18
CA ARG A 249 3.70 -13.84 10.59
C ARG A 249 3.38 -13.41 12.02
N ARG A 250 4.41 -13.32 12.89
CA ARG A 250 4.26 -12.93 14.29
C ARG A 250 4.88 -11.55 14.53
N SER A 251 4.27 -10.51 13.96
CA SER A 251 4.72 -9.12 14.16
C SER A 251 3.67 -8.28 14.88
N SER A 252 4.11 -7.25 15.60
CA SER A 252 3.23 -6.26 16.25
C SER A 252 2.27 -5.61 15.25
N LEU A 253 2.70 -5.40 14.01
CA LEU A 253 1.87 -4.82 12.95
C LEU A 253 0.76 -5.79 12.48
N VAL A 254 1.05 -7.10 12.39
CA VAL A 254 0.03 -8.11 12.06
C VAL A 254 -1.01 -8.19 13.18
N GLU A 255 -0.57 -8.23 14.44
CA GLU A 255 -1.48 -8.24 15.59
C GLU A 255 -2.29 -6.94 15.69
N PHE A 256 -1.69 -5.79 15.40
CA PHE A 256 -2.38 -4.51 15.30
C PHE A 256 -3.50 -4.55 14.25
N LYS A 257 -3.21 -5.05 13.04
CA LYS A 257 -4.21 -5.19 11.98
C LYS A 257 -5.35 -6.10 12.39
N ARG A 258 -5.04 -7.30 12.88
CA ARG A 258 -6.04 -8.27 13.34
C ARG A 258 -6.93 -7.68 14.43
N ARG A 259 -6.35 -7.00 15.44
CA ARG A 259 -7.12 -6.38 16.53
C ARG A 259 -8.02 -5.25 16.07
N ASN A 260 -7.69 -4.56 14.97
CA ASN A 260 -8.52 -3.53 14.38
C ASN A 260 -9.45 -4.08 13.27
N GLY A 261 -9.68 -5.40 13.22
CA GLY A 261 -10.67 -6.02 12.34
C GLY A 261 -10.23 -6.17 10.89
N PHE A 262 -8.95 -5.99 10.59
CA PHE A 262 -8.43 -6.35 9.26
C PHE A 262 -8.33 -7.86 9.13
N GLU A 263 -8.83 -8.38 8.03
CA GLU A 263 -8.76 -9.77 7.62
C GLU A 263 -7.74 -9.95 6.50
N GLN A 264 -7.18 -11.16 6.41
CA GLN A 264 -6.25 -11.50 5.33
C GLN A 264 -7.03 -11.94 4.09
N VAL A 265 -6.98 -11.13 3.04
CA VAL A 265 -7.51 -11.50 1.71
C VAL A 265 -6.34 -11.94 0.85
N ASN A 266 -6.36 -13.21 0.41
CA ASN A 266 -5.32 -13.75 -0.48
C ASN A 266 -5.77 -13.68 -1.94
N PHE A 267 -4.85 -13.35 -2.82
CA PHE A 267 -5.13 -13.25 -4.25
C PHE A 267 -3.89 -13.59 -5.10
N PRO A 268 -4.08 -13.98 -6.38
CA PRO A 268 -2.97 -14.37 -7.23
C PRO A 268 -2.12 -13.17 -7.66
N ARG A 269 -0.80 -13.30 -7.53
CA ARG A 269 0.19 -12.50 -8.27
C ARG A 269 0.91 -13.40 -9.26
N TYR A 270 0.87 -13.02 -10.52
CA TYR A 270 1.51 -13.77 -11.61
C TYR A 270 2.95 -13.31 -11.82
N TYR A 271 3.80 -14.25 -12.25
CA TYR A 271 5.18 -13.99 -12.62
C TYR A 271 5.48 -14.65 -13.97
N ILE A 272 5.54 -13.84 -15.02
CA ILE A 272 5.70 -14.28 -16.40
C ILE A 272 7.16 -14.07 -16.81
N PRO A 273 7.93 -15.14 -17.04
CA PRO A 273 9.29 -15.00 -17.53
C PRO A 273 9.29 -14.57 -19.00
N LEU A 274 9.97 -13.46 -19.30
CA LEU A 274 10.12 -12.91 -20.65
C LEU A 274 11.42 -13.36 -21.31
N THR A 275 12.45 -13.67 -20.51
CA THR A 275 13.76 -14.13 -20.98
C THR A 275 14.15 -15.47 -20.33
N LEU A 276 15.18 -16.14 -20.86
CA LEU A 276 15.73 -17.36 -20.24
C LEU A 276 16.19 -17.10 -18.80
N ARG A 277 16.76 -15.92 -18.55
CA ARG A 277 17.16 -15.47 -17.22
C ARG A 277 15.94 -15.31 -16.30
N GLY A 278 14.86 -14.72 -16.80
CA GLY A 278 13.58 -14.65 -16.10
C GLY A 278 13.01 -16.03 -15.78
N LYS A 279 13.12 -17.01 -16.69
CA LYS A 279 12.67 -18.40 -16.43
C LYS A 279 13.38 -19.01 -15.24
N ILE A 280 14.70 -18.84 -15.14
CA ILE A 280 15.48 -19.33 -14.00
C ILE A 280 15.06 -18.62 -12.72
N PHE A 281 14.94 -17.29 -12.76
CA PHE A 281 14.53 -16.48 -11.61
C PHE A 281 13.16 -16.88 -11.06
N VAL A 282 12.19 -17.10 -11.95
CA VAL A 282 10.84 -17.53 -11.56
C VAL A 282 10.83 -18.98 -11.06
N ARG A 283 11.52 -19.89 -11.75
CA ARG A 283 11.61 -21.30 -11.35
C ARG A 283 12.25 -21.48 -9.97
N LEU A 284 13.25 -20.67 -9.66
CA LEU A 284 13.92 -20.67 -8.35
C LEU A 284 13.21 -19.78 -7.31
N ARG A 285 12.10 -19.13 -7.66
CA ARG A 285 11.30 -18.23 -6.80
C ARG A 285 12.10 -17.10 -6.16
N LEU A 286 13.12 -16.59 -6.87
CA LEU A 286 14.03 -15.55 -6.38
C LEU A 286 13.41 -14.14 -6.34
N TYR A 287 12.16 -13.99 -6.84
CA TYR A 287 11.35 -12.79 -6.63
C TYR A 287 10.77 -12.70 -5.22
N ARG A 288 10.81 -13.79 -4.44
CA ARG A 288 10.53 -13.73 -3.02
C ARG A 288 11.69 -12.99 -2.36
N ASP A 289 11.36 -11.99 -1.57
CA ASP A 289 12.34 -11.26 -0.75
C ASP A 289 13.28 -12.28 -0.06
N LEU A 290 14.59 -12.03 0.02
CA LEU A 290 15.54 -13.03 0.57
C LEU A 290 15.16 -13.43 2.01
N ASN A 291 14.57 -12.50 2.75
CA ASN A 291 13.98 -12.71 4.08
C ASN A 291 12.69 -13.57 4.08
N ALA A 292 12.11 -13.86 2.92
CA ALA A 292 10.99 -14.78 2.74
C ALA A 292 11.46 -16.19 2.34
N LEU A 293 12.71 -16.36 1.92
CA LEU A 293 13.31 -17.67 1.63
C LEU A 293 13.92 -18.33 2.88
N ILE A 294 14.25 -17.53 3.91
CA ILE A 294 14.79 -18.00 5.18
C ILE A 294 13.63 -18.21 6.18
N PRO A 295 13.50 -19.39 6.84
CA PRO A 295 12.49 -19.61 7.87
C PRO A 295 12.58 -18.61 9.05
N GLU A 296 11.41 -18.18 9.57
CA GLU A 296 11.27 -17.19 10.67
C GLU A 296 12.17 -17.46 11.90
N PRO A 297 12.38 -18.71 12.38
CA PRO A 297 13.25 -18.99 13.53
C PRO A 297 14.73 -18.62 13.32
N ILE A 298 15.20 -18.58 12.06
CA ILE A 298 16.59 -18.25 11.69
C ILE A 298 16.75 -16.73 11.49
N LEU A 299 15.68 -16.04 11.08
CA LEU A 299 15.70 -14.59 10.86
C LEU A 299 15.69 -13.77 12.14
N GLN A 300 15.03 -14.23 13.20
CA GLN A 300 14.92 -13.43 14.43
C GLN A 300 16.26 -13.10 15.10
N PRO A 301 17.23 -14.03 15.22
CA PRO A 301 18.55 -13.71 15.77
C PRO A 301 19.36 -12.74 14.89
N LEU A 302 19.25 -12.86 13.57
CA LEU A 302 20.04 -12.06 12.61
C LEU A 302 19.55 -10.61 12.48
N LEU A 303 18.28 -10.33 12.80
CA LEU A 303 17.71 -8.98 12.77
C LEU A 303 17.92 -8.18 14.07
N ASN A 304 18.44 -8.83 15.12
CA ASN A 304 18.73 -8.25 16.43
C ASN A 304 20.24 -8.03 16.67
N LEU A 305 21.08 -8.22 15.63
CA LEU A 305 22.48 -7.81 15.56
C LEU A 305 22.57 -6.45 14.84
#